data_AF-A0A7K3IWX3-F1
#
_entry.id   AF-A0A7K3IWX3-F1
#
_cell.length_a   1.000
_cell.length_b   1.000
_cell.length_c   1.000
_cell.angle_alpha   90.00
_cell.angle_beta   90.00
_cell.angle_gamma   90.00
#
_symmetry.space_group_name_H-M   'P 1'
#
loop_
_entity.id
_entity.type
_entity.pdbx_description
1 polymer ?
#
loop_
_entity_poly.entity_id
_entity_poly.type
_entity_poly.pdbx_seq_one_letter_code
_entity_poly.pdbx_strand_id
1 'polypeptide(L)'
;MKKIIFSLLVVSSLITISGCTNTNETVTDDLELWYKKPASSWVEALPVGNGRIGGMVYGDFKKELIQLNEESLWAGSQINNNNPEALSKLPEVQQAIFKNQFKKALELSDKYLLGTPPQVRSYQPLANVYINFNTGGNPEFYRRSLILNTGIAKTEYTIDGNKIIQEIFVSAPQDVMVVTINSDKTIGQKRKEESGSDAL
;
A
#
# COMPACT_ATOMS: atom_id res chain seq x y z
N MET A 1 21.95 -21.93 91.51
CA MET A 1 23.34 -21.52 91.20
C MET A 1 23.49 -21.38 89.68
N LYS A 2 24.17 -20.32 89.23
CA LYS A 2 24.42 -19.82 87.84
C LYS A 2 24.75 -20.94 86.81
N LYS A 3 24.48 -20.85 85.49
CA LYS A 3 24.93 -19.89 84.43
C LYS A 3 24.07 -20.12 83.14
N ILE A 4 23.43 -19.14 82.49
CA ILE A 4 23.85 -18.30 81.31
C ILE A 4 24.76 -18.99 80.27
N ILE A 5 24.29 -19.10 79.01
CA ILE A 5 25.00 -19.07 77.68
C ILE A 5 23.92 -18.84 76.59
N PHE A 6 23.81 -17.64 75.99
CA PHE A 6 24.27 -17.19 74.64
C PHE A 6 23.62 -17.92 73.43
N SER A 7 22.61 -17.34 72.78
CA SER A 7 22.67 -16.39 71.63
C SER A 7 23.07 -17.03 70.30
N LEU A 8 22.12 -17.18 69.36
CA LEU A 8 22.11 -16.51 68.04
C LEU A 8 20.84 -16.91 67.26
N LEU A 9 19.85 -16.02 67.18
CA LEU A 9 18.64 -16.20 66.39
C LEU A 9 18.79 -15.31 65.15
N VAL A 10 19.25 -15.89 64.04
CA VAL A 10 19.41 -15.19 62.76
C VAL A 10 18.02 -15.08 62.12
N VAL A 11 17.34 -13.96 62.36
CA VAL A 11 16.14 -13.58 61.63
C VAL A 11 16.59 -13.05 60.26
N SER A 12 16.58 -13.91 59.25
CA SER A 12 16.72 -13.50 57.85
C SER A 12 15.43 -12.80 57.43
N SER A 13 15.44 -11.47 57.49
CA SER A 13 14.39 -10.62 56.97
C SER A 13 14.45 -10.67 55.44
N LEU A 14 13.52 -11.40 54.82
CA LEU A 14 13.33 -11.46 53.37
C LEU A 14 12.77 -10.11 52.90
N ILE A 15 13.67 -9.20 52.50
CA ILE A 15 13.30 -7.95 51.84
C ILE A 15 12.85 -8.31 50.43
N THR A 16 11.54 -8.44 50.23
CA THR A 16 10.94 -8.49 48.90
C THR A 16 11.10 -7.12 48.26
N ILE A 17 12.14 -6.96 47.45
CA ILE A 17 12.28 -5.84 46.53
C ILE A 17 11.23 -6.06 45.45
N SER A 18 10.00 -5.59 45.70
CA SER A 18 9.04 -5.31 44.64
C SER A 18 9.60 -4.15 43.82
N GLY A 19 10.49 -4.48 42.88
CA GLY A 19 10.86 -3.57 41.82
C GLY A 19 9.63 -3.30 40.99
N CYS A 20 9.05 -2.11 41.13
CA CYS A 20 8.14 -1.59 40.12
C CYS A 20 8.95 -1.48 38.83
N THR A 21 8.85 -2.50 37.97
CA THR A 21 9.22 -2.34 36.58
C THR A 21 8.21 -1.36 36.00
N ASN A 22 8.59 -0.08 35.94
CA ASN A 22 7.97 0.85 35.01
C ASN A 22 8.25 0.29 33.62
N THR A 23 7.36 -0.56 33.13
CA THR A 23 7.20 -0.75 31.69
C THR A 23 6.79 0.61 31.18
N ASN A 24 7.78 1.41 30.78
CA ASN A 24 7.56 2.50 29.87
C ASN A 24 7.02 1.84 28.61
N GLU A 25 5.71 1.65 28.54
CA GLU A 25 5.03 1.51 27.28
C GLU A 25 5.41 2.78 26.52
N THR A 26 6.36 2.66 25.61
CA THR A 26 6.58 3.66 24.59
C THR A 26 5.28 3.65 23.78
N VAL A 27 4.35 4.53 24.17
CA VAL A 27 3.26 4.94 23.29
C VAL A 27 3.97 5.65 22.15
N THR A 28 4.40 4.88 21.16
CA THR A 28 4.76 5.41 19.86
C THR A 28 3.45 5.91 19.30
N ASP A 29 3.22 7.22 19.39
CA ASP A 29 2.07 7.85 18.76
C ASP A 29 2.16 7.50 17.28
N ASP A 30 1.23 6.67 16.80
CA ASP A 30 1.32 6.13 15.46
C ASP A 30 1.15 7.29 14.46
N LEU A 31 2.12 7.40 13.55
CA LEU A 31 2.04 8.39 12.48
C LEU A 31 0.97 7.93 11.50
N GLU A 32 -0.15 8.65 11.45
CA GLU A 32 -1.30 8.28 10.64
C GLU A 32 -1.75 9.40 9.71
N LEU A 33 -2.09 9.02 8.47
CA LEU A 33 -3.01 9.78 7.64
C LEU A 33 -4.42 9.28 7.92
N TRP A 34 -5.39 10.15 8.25
CA TRP A 34 -6.73 9.69 8.60
C TRP A 34 -7.86 10.62 8.14
N TYR A 35 -9.02 10.03 7.89
CA TYR A 35 -10.18 10.69 7.29
C TYR A 35 -11.48 10.17 7.90
N LYS A 36 -12.49 11.04 7.96
CA LYS A 36 -13.84 10.74 8.49
C LYS A 36 -14.86 10.34 7.42
N LYS A 37 -14.41 10.16 6.17
CA LYS A 37 -15.26 9.79 5.03
C LYS A 37 -14.51 8.86 4.07
N PRO A 38 -15.22 7.98 3.33
CA PRO A 38 -14.64 7.22 2.24
C PRO A 38 -14.03 8.11 1.16
N ALA A 39 -13.07 7.59 0.41
CA ALA A 39 -12.55 8.25 -0.77
C ALA A 39 -13.62 8.32 -1.87
N SER A 40 -13.80 9.51 -2.46
CA SER A 40 -14.68 9.72 -3.60
C SER A 40 -13.96 9.61 -4.94
N SER A 41 -12.63 9.75 -4.93
CA SER A 41 -11.77 9.69 -6.11
C SER A 41 -10.42 9.04 -5.78
N TRP A 42 -9.68 8.67 -6.83
CA TRP A 42 -8.41 7.95 -6.69
C TRP A 42 -7.37 8.71 -5.86
N VAL A 43 -7.29 10.03 -6.00
CA VAL A 43 -6.31 10.88 -5.28
C VAL A 43 -6.59 10.97 -3.78
N GLU A 44 -7.77 10.57 -3.33
CA GLU A 44 -8.14 10.49 -1.92
C GLU A 44 -7.93 9.10 -1.33
N ALA A 45 -7.73 8.07 -2.16
CA ALA A 45 -7.52 6.70 -1.72
C ALA A 45 -6.15 6.53 -1.05
N LEU A 46 -6.05 5.57 -0.13
CA LEU A 46 -4.83 5.34 0.65
C LEU A 46 -3.94 4.29 -0.03
N PRO A 47 -2.66 4.59 -0.31
CA PRO A 47 -1.75 3.64 -0.93
C PRO A 47 -1.24 2.60 0.06
N VAL A 48 -1.21 1.34 -0.36
CA VAL A 48 -0.49 0.23 0.28
C VAL A 48 0.38 -0.47 -0.77
N GLY A 49 1.52 -1.03 -0.38
CA GLY A 49 2.36 -1.76 -1.32
C GLY A 49 3.62 -2.34 -0.71
N ASN A 50 4.22 -3.30 -1.42
CA ASN A 50 5.46 -3.95 -1.04
C ASN A 50 6.62 -3.69 -2.01
N GLY A 51 6.48 -2.70 -2.90
CA GLY A 51 7.41 -2.41 -3.99
C GLY A 51 6.99 -3.03 -5.32
N ARG A 52 6.42 -4.24 -5.29
CA ARG A 52 5.95 -4.95 -6.49
C ARG A 52 4.44 -4.85 -6.68
N ILE A 53 3.67 -5.27 -5.68
CA ILE A 53 2.21 -5.17 -5.63
C ILE A 53 1.84 -3.85 -4.96
N GLY A 54 0.91 -3.12 -5.56
CA GLY A 54 0.33 -1.88 -5.02
C GLY A 54 -1.20 -1.96 -4.94
N GLY A 55 -1.77 -1.20 -4.01
CA GLY A 55 -3.21 -1.06 -3.84
C GLY A 55 -3.59 0.36 -3.44
N MET A 56 -4.62 0.92 -4.07
CA MET A 56 -5.25 2.17 -3.63
C MET A 56 -6.59 1.84 -2.99
N VAL A 57 -6.68 2.05 -1.66
CA VAL A 57 -7.82 1.64 -0.81
C VAL A 57 -8.80 2.80 -0.62
N TYR A 58 -10.06 2.60 -0.99
CA TYR A 58 -11.08 3.65 -0.94
C TYR A 58 -11.76 3.77 0.43
N GLY A 59 -11.95 2.66 1.14
CA GLY A 59 -12.56 2.63 2.47
C GLY A 59 -14.09 2.69 2.46
N ASP A 60 -14.77 2.37 1.36
CA ASP A 60 -16.23 2.50 1.30
C ASP A 60 -16.94 1.36 2.05
N PHE A 61 -17.83 1.75 2.96
CA PHE A 61 -18.54 0.85 3.88
C PHE A 61 -19.67 0.04 3.24
N LYS A 62 -20.12 0.39 2.02
CA LYS A 62 -21.11 -0.40 1.25
C LYS A 62 -20.42 -1.20 0.15
N LYS A 63 -19.50 -0.56 -0.58
CA LYS A 63 -18.81 -1.16 -1.73
C LYS A 63 -17.37 -0.70 -1.75
N GLU A 64 -16.51 -1.41 -1.04
CA GLU A 64 -15.07 -1.17 -1.06
C GLU A 64 -14.53 -1.38 -2.49
N LEU A 65 -13.57 -0.52 -2.83
CA LEU A 65 -12.77 -0.60 -4.03
C LEU A 65 -11.29 -0.56 -3.65
N ILE A 66 -10.57 -1.60 -4.05
CA ILE A 66 -9.11 -1.62 -4.03
C ILE A 66 -8.66 -1.65 -5.48
N GLN A 67 -8.09 -0.53 -5.97
CA GLN A 67 -7.45 -0.54 -7.29
C GLN A 67 -6.06 -1.16 -7.14
N LEU A 68 -5.80 -2.22 -7.89
CA LEU A 68 -4.57 -2.98 -7.84
C LEU A 68 -3.59 -2.58 -8.94
N ASN A 69 -2.32 -2.65 -8.57
CA ASN A 69 -1.18 -2.46 -9.45
C ASN A 69 -0.15 -3.56 -9.20
N GLU A 70 0.58 -3.93 -10.26
CA GLU A 70 1.72 -4.84 -10.19
C GLU A 70 2.82 -4.27 -11.10
N GLU A 71 4.06 -4.16 -10.61
CA GLU A 71 5.11 -3.35 -11.24
C GLU A 71 5.49 -3.79 -12.67
N SER A 72 5.30 -5.06 -13.01
CA SER A 72 5.70 -5.64 -14.29
C SER A 72 4.65 -5.51 -15.39
N LEU A 73 3.46 -4.98 -15.06
CA LEU A 73 2.38 -4.83 -16.03
C LEU A 73 2.54 -3.56 -16.88
N TRP A 74 3.09 -3.74 -18.08
CA TRP A 74 3.32 -2.68 -19.07
C TRP A 74 2.67 -3.02 -20.41
N ALA A 75 2.26 -2.00 -21.15
CA ALA A 75 1.72 -2.19 -22.49
C ALA A 75 2.78 -2.61 -23.50
N GLY A 76 2.36 -3.37 -24.52
CA GLY A 76 3.21 -3.76 -25.64
C GLY A 76 4.09 -4.98 -25.35
N SER A 77 5.17 -5.11 -26.11
CA SER A 77 6.09 -6.24 -26.05
C SER A 77 7.54 -5.76 -26.12
N GLN A 78 8.45 -6.66 -25.76
CA GLN A 78 9.88 -6.42 -25.94
C GLN A 78 10.19 -6.22 -27.42
N ILE A 79 10.78 -5.08 -27.76
CA ILE A 79 11.20 -4.73 -29.11
C ILE A 79 12.59 -4.11 -29.09
N ASN A 80 13.37 -4.35 -30.12
CA ASN A 80 14.57 -3.56 -30.38
C ASN A 80 14.12 -2.23 -31.00
N ASN A 81 14.10 -1.18 -30.20
CA ASN A 81 13.71 0.15 -30.65
C ASN A 81 14.89 0.98 -31.18
N ASN A 82 16.09 0.40 -31.35
CA ASN A 82 17.22 1.14 -31.89
C ASN A 82 16.98 1.51 -33.35
N ASN A 83 17.22 2.77 -33.70
CA ASN A 83 17.21 3.19 -35.10
C ASN A 83 18.55 2.78 -35.76
N PRO A 84 18.53 1.88 -36.77
CA PRO A 84 19.76 1.39 -37.40
C PRO A 84 20.53 2.50 -38.14
N GLU A 85 19.85 3.57 -38.57
CA GLU A 85 20.49 4.69 -39.26
C GLU A 85 21.19 5.68 -38.32
N ALA A 86 20.91 5.63 -37.01
CA ALA A 86 21.38 6.61 -36.03
C ALA A 86 22.90 6.82 -36.08
N LEU A 87 23.66 5.72 -36.08
CA LEU A 87 25.13 5.77 -36.10
C LEU A 87 25.66 6.45 -37.36
N SER A 88 25.07 6.16 -38.52
CA SER A 88 25.48 6.72 -39.80
C SER A 88 25.19 8.22 -39.93
N LYS A 89 24.15 8.72 -39.24
CA LYS A 89 23.69 10.12 -39.31
C LYS A 89 24.27 11.00 -38.20
N LEU A 90 24.82 10.40 -37.15
CA LEU A 90 25.45 11.12 -36.04
C LEU A 90 26.52 12.14 -36.49
N PRO A 91 27.44 11.84 -37.44
CA PRO A 91 28.42 12.83 -37.89
C PRO A 91 27.78 14.05 -38.56
N GLU A 92 26.68 13.86 -39.30
CA GLU A 92 25.98 14.97 -39.98
C GLU A 92 25.30 15.90 -38.96
N VAL A 93 24.71 15.31 -37.91
CA VAL A 93 24.12 16.07 -36.79
C VAL A 93 25.20 16.91 -36.08
N GLN A 94 26.34 16.30 -35.75
CA GLN A 94 27.45 17.00 -35.09
C GLN A 94 27.99 18.15 -35.94
N GLN A 95 28.16 17.96 -37.26
CA GLN A 95 28.58 19.02 -38.17
C GLN A 95 27.58 20.18 -38.24
N ALA A 96 26.27 19.89 -38.24
CA ALA A 96 25.25 20.93 -38.22
C ALA A 96 25.33 21.77 -36.94
N ILE A 97 25.58 21.15 -35.78
CA ILE A 97 25.79 21.85 -34.50
C ILE A 97 27.02 22.76 -34.58
N PHE A 98 28.18 22.26 -35.01
CA PHE A 98 29.41 23.05 -35.11
C PHE A 98 29.33 24.23 -36.10
N LYS A 99 28.43 24.14 -37.09
CA LYS A 99 28.15 25.21 -38.05
C LYS A 99 27.02 26.16 -37.59
N ASN A 100 26.55 26.06 -36.34
CA ASN A 100 25.41 26.81 -35.80
C ASN A 100 24.09 26.62 -36.59
N GLN A 101 23.92 25.48 -37.25
CA GLN A 101 22.72 25.14 -38.04
C GLN A 101 21.70 24.38 -37.18
N PHE A 102 21.23 24.99 -36.09
CA PHE A 102 20.43 24.29 -35.06
C PHE A 102 19.12 23.69 -35.57
N LYS A 103 18.41 24.37 -36.48
CA LYS A 103 17.18 23.83 -37.09
C LYS A 103 17.44 22.53 -37.84
N LYS A 104 18.51 22.50 -38.65
CA LYS A 104 18.93 21.30 -39.38
C LYS A 104 19.34 20.18 -38.42
N ALA A 105 20.10 20.52 -37.38
CA ALA A 105 20.51 19.55 -36.37
C ALA A 105 19.31 18.91 -35.66
N LEU A 106 18.29 19.69 -35.31
CA LEU A 106 17.05 19.20 -34.72
C LEU A 106 16.29 18.26 -35.66
N GLU A 107 16.05 18.68 -36.91
CA GLU A 107 15.35 17.86 -37.91
C GLU A 107 16.04 16.52 -38.16
N LEU A 108 17.37 16.51 -38.23
CA LEU A 108 18.14 15.26 -38.36
C LEU A 108 18.07 14.41 -37.08
N SER A 109 18.08 15.03 -35.91
CA SER A 109 18.00 14.31 -34.63
C SER A 109 16.64 13.65 -34.44
N ASP A 110 15.55 14.37 -34.69
CA ASP A 110 14.18 13.85 -34.61
C ASP A 110 13.97 12.67 -35.57
N LYS A 111 14.59 12.74 -36.75
CA LYS A 111 14.43 11.70 -37.77
C LYS A 111 15.26 10.45 -37.49
N TYR A 112 16.51 10.59 -37.05
CA TYR A 112 17.48 9.49 -37.03
C TYR A 112 17.97 9.09 -35.65
N LEU A 113 17.85 9.94 -34.63
CA LEU A 113 18.39 9.68 -33.30
C LEU A 113 17.32 9.26 -32.28
N LEU A 114 16.05 9.24 -32.68
CA LEU A 114 14.97 8.67 -31.87
C LEU A 114 14.85 7.16 -32.07
N GLY A 115 14.36 6.46 -31.04
CA GLY A 115 14.00 5.06 -31.16
C GLY A 115 12.83 4.83 -32.14
N THR A 116 12.70 3.61 -32.67
CA THR A 116 11.62 3.24 -33.60
C THR A 116 10.77 2.10 -33.00
N PRO A 117 9.52 2.36 -32.57
CA PRO A 117 8.85 3.66 -32.51
C PRO A 117 9.42 4.57 -31.39
N PRO A 118 9.26 5.90 -31.51
CA PRO A 118 9.84 6.87 -30.58
C PRO A 118 8.96 7.03 -29.33
N GLN A 119 8.61 5.93 -28.67
CA GLN A 119 7.69 5.91 -27.53
C GLN A 119 8.15 4.93 -26.47
N VAL A 120 8.07 5.37 -25.21
CA VAL A 120 8.15 4.48 -24.04
C VAL A 120 6.78 3.85 -23.86
N ARG A 121 6.75 2.59 -23.42
CA ARG A 121 5.50 1.89 -23.12
C ARG A 121 4.86 2.44 -21.87
N SER A 122 3.53 2.41 -21.81
CA SER A 122 2.77 2.90 -20.66
C SER A 122 2.59 1.80 -19.62
N TYR A 123 2.83 2.13 -18.36
CA TYR A 123 2.43 1.31 -17.22
C TYR A 123 0.90 1.14 -17.18
N GLN A 124 0.42 -0.05 -16.83
CA GLN A 124 -1.02 -0.36 -16.84
C GLN A 124 -1.55 -0.68 -15.43
N PRO A 125 -2.81 -0.31 -15.11
CA PRO A 125 -3.47 -0.80 -13.92
C PRO A 125 -3.73 -2.30 -14.03
N LEU A 126 -3.58 -3.04 -12.92
CA LEU A 126 -3.79 -4.50 -12.94
C LEU A 126 -5.27 -4.85 -12.93
N ALA A 127 -6.00 -4.40 -11.92
CA ALA A 127 -7.40 -4.75 -11.73
C ALA A 127 -8.07 -3.82 -10.72
N ASN A 128 -9.39 -3.91 -10.63
CA ASN A 128 -10.16 -3.36 -9.52
C ASN A 128 -10.76 -4.54 -8.73
N VAL A 129 -10.51 -4.58 -7.42
CA VAL A 129 -11.17 -5.52 -6.51
C VAL A 129 -12.32 -4.80 -5.82
N TYR A 130 -13.52 -5.35 -5.97
CA TYR A 130 -14.72 -4.84 -5.31
C TYR A 130 -15.18 -5.78 -4.21
N ILE A 131 -15.42 -5.25 -3.02
CA ILE A 131 -16.04 -6.00 -1.90
C ILE A 131 -17.36 -5.32 -1.57
N ASN A 132 -18.46 -6.02 -1.81
CA ASN A 132 -19.80 -5.50 -1.54
C ASN A 132 -20.26 -5.98 -0.16
N PHE A 133 -20.38 -5.06 0.78
CA PHE A 133 -20.95 -5.31 2.10
C PHE A 133 -22.47 -5.19 1.99
N ASN A 134 -23.20 -6.27 2.25
CA ASN A 134 -24.67 -6.22 2.31
C ASN A 134 -25.11 -5.71 3.70
N THR A 135 -24.66 -4.51 4.06
CA THR A 135 -25.01 -3.82 5.29
C THR A 135 -26.09 -2.79 4.97
N GLY A 136 -27.25 -2.91 5.61
CA GLY A 136 -28.25 -1.85 5.60
C GLY A 136 -27.74 -0.61 6.33
N GLY A 137 -28.33 0.57 6.11
CA GLY A 137 -28.04 1.75 6.93
C GLY A 137 -26.83 2.60 6.52
N ASN A 138 -26.53 3.58 7.37
CA ASN A 138 -25.41 4.51 7.24
C ASN A 138 -24.42 4.26 8.39
N PRO A 139 -23.13 4.52 8.20
CA PRO A 139 -22.12 4.20 9.17
C PRO A 139 -22.08 5.30 10.24
N GLU A 140 -21.97 4.87 11.48
CA GLU A 140 -21.62 5.71 12.63
C GLU A 140 -20.14 5.54 12.95
N PHE A 141 -19.53 6.56 13.56
CA PHE A 141 -18.13 6.55 13.99
C PHE A 141 -17.12 6.16 12.89
N TYR A 142 -17.44 6.48 11.64
CA TYR A 142 -16.60 6.12 10.51
C TYR A 142 -15.22 6.79 10.60
N ARG A 143 -14.17 5.98 10.41
CA ARG A 143 -12.79 6.44 10.26
C ARG A 143 -12.05 5.52 9.31
N ARG A 144 -11.25 6.10 8.41
CA ARG A 144 -10.20 5.36 7.69
C ARG A 144 -8.84 5.98 7.94
N SER A 145 -7.80 5.17 8.03
CA SER A 145 -6.43 5.62 8.24
C SER A 145 -5.41 4.77 7.49
N LEU A 146 -4.25 5.35 7.24
CA LEU A 146 -3.03 4.64 6.84
C LEU A 146 -2.00 4.87 7.95
N ILE A 147 -1.65 3.79 8.65
CA ILE A 147 -0.66 3.79 9.71
C ILE A 147 0.73 3.68 9.07
N LEU A 148 1.49 4.77 9.07
CA LEU A 148 2.75 4.87 8.32
C LEU A 148 3.85 3.98 8.89
N ASN A 149 3.80 3.69 10.19
CA ASN A 149 4.77 2.82 10.86
C ASN A 149 4.62 1.35 10.44
N THR A 150 3.41 0.91 10.09
CA THR A 150 3.10 -0.49 9.78
C THR A 150 2.74 -0.72 8.32
N GLY A 151 2.38 0.33 7.58
CA GLY A 151 1.89 0.24 6.20
C GLY A 151 0.47 -0.33 6.09
N ILE A 152 -0.30 -0.33 7.18
CA ILE A 152 -1.66 -0.88 7.23
C ILE A 152 -2.68 0.22 6.95
N ALA A 153 -3.50 0.03 5.93
CA ALA A 153 -4.71 0.81 5.71
C ALA A 153 -5.86 0.19 6.50
N LYS A 154 -6.47 0.96 7.40
CA LYS A 154 -7.54 0.53 8.29
C LYS A 154 -8.80 1.34 8.01
N THR A 155 -9.94 0.68 7.90
CA THR A 155 -11.28 1.29 7.84
C THR A 155 -12.11 0.73 8.97
N GLU A 156 -12.70 1.58 9.79
CA GLU A 156 -13.58 1.18 10.88
C GLU A 156 -14.87 2.00 10.91
N TYR A 157 -15.98 1.34 11.20
CA TYR A 157 -17.28 1.97 11.32
C TYR A 157 -18.26 1.05 12.06
N THR A 158 -19.38 1.61 12.51
CA THR A 158 -20.46 0.87 13.14
C THR A 158 -21.74 1.03 12.33
N ILE A 159 -22.44 -0.07 12.06
CA ILE A 159 -23.76 -0.07 11.41
C ILE A 159 -24.71 -0.89 12.28
N ASP A 160 -25.85 -0.31 12.67
CA ASP A 160 -26.86 -0.97 13.50
C ASP A 160 -26.27 -1.64 14.77
N GLY A 161 -25.29 -0.98 15.38
CA GLY A 161 -24.56 -1.47 16.57
C GLY A 161 -23.67 -2.69 16.30
N ASN A 162 -23.31 -3.00 15.06
CA ASN A 162 -22.26 -3.95 14.68
C ASN A 162 -21.00 -3.17 14.29
N LYS A 163 -19.90 -3.32 15.03
CA LYS A 163 -18.61 -2.72 14.65
C LYS A 163 -17.98 -3.55 13.55
N ILE A 164 -17.52 -2.90 12.48
CA ILE A 164 -16.77 -3.50 11.38
C ILE A 164 -15.39 -2.85 11.34
N ILE A 165 -14.35 -3.67 11.19
CA ILE A 165 -12.96 -3.25 11.01
C ILE A 165 -12.41 -3.99 9.80
N GLN A 166 -11.92 -3.24 8.82
CA GLN A 166 -11.19 -3.74 7.67
C GLN A 166 -9.74 -3.28 7.75
N GLU A 167 -8.82 -4.21 7.56
CA GLU A 167 -7.38 -3.94 7.51
C GLU A 167 -6.81 -4.51 6.21
N ILE A 168 -6.07 -3.67 5.49
CA ILE A 168 -5.48 -4.00 4.20
C ILE A 168 -4.01 -3.61 4.24
N PHE A 169 -3.15 -4.54 3.84
CA PHE A 169 -1.73 -4.29 3.68
C PHE A 169 -1.16 -5.23 2.62
N VAL A 170 0.05 -4.91 2.16
CA VAL A 170 0.80 -5.77 1.24
C VAL A 170 2.07 -6.21 1.95
N SER A 171 2.20 -7.51 2.18
CA SER A 171 3.36 -8.04 2.85
C SER A 171 4.56 -8.11 1.90
N ALA A 172 5.67 -7.50 2.29
CA ALA A 172 6.94 -7.65 1.57
C ALA A 172 7.57 -9.04 1.75
N PRO A 173 7.67 -9.62 2.96
CA PRO A 173 8.27 -10.95 3.14
C PRO A 173 7.48 -12.11 2.49
N GLN A 174 6.15 -12.02 2.46
CA GLN A 174 5.28 -13.07 1.90
C GLN A 174 4.77 -12.75 0.48
N ASP A 175 5.09 -11.57 -0.04
CA ASP A 175 4.72 -11.11 -1.39
C ASP A 175 3.22 -11.27 -1.74
N VAL A 176 2.36 -10.84 -0.81
CA VAL A 176 0.90 -11.00 -0.92
C VAL A 176 0.16 -9.80 -0.34
N MET A 177 -0.93 -9.41 -0.99
CA MET A 177 -1.90 -8.46 -0.42
C MET A 177 -2.89 -9.21 0.48
N VAL A 178 -3.05 -8.73 1.71
CA VAL A 178 -3.97 -9.30 2.70
C VAL A 178 -5.10 -8.31 2.93
N VAL A 179 -6.33 -8.83 2.91
CA VAL A 179 -7.54 -8.10 3.28
C VAL A 179 -8.20 -8.84 4.43
N THR A 180 -8.23 -8.24 5.61
CA THR A 180 -8.92 -8.78 6.78
C THR A 180 -10.16 -7.94 7.05
N ILE A 181 -11.30 -8.61 7.28
CA ILE A 181 -12.57 -7.97 7.62
C ILE A 181 -13.07 -8.66 8.88
N ASN A 182 -13.15 -7.92 9.97
CA ASN A 182 -13.67 -8.35 11.25
C ASN A 182 -14.97 -7.63 11.57
N SER A 183 -15.89 -8.33 12.22
CA SER A 183 -17.17 -7.77 12.65
C SER A 183 -17.64 -8.42 13.93
N ASP A 184 -18.26 -7.64 14.82
CA ASP A 184 -18.81 -8.16 16.08
C ASP A 184 -19.96 -9.15 15.86
N LYS A 185 -20.72 -8.99 14.76
CA LYS A 185 -21.84 -9.83 14.34
C LYS A 185 -21.71 -10.20 12.87
N THR A 186 -22.32 -11.32 12.46
CA THR A 186 -22.27 -11.84 11.08
C THR A 186 -22.63 -10.78 10.04
N ILE A 187 -21.75 -10.57 9.06
CA ILE A 187 -22.02 -9.79 7.86
C ILE A 187 -22.54 -10.73 6.76
N GLY A 188 -23.69 -10.43 6.17
CA GLY A 188 -24.17 -11.17 5.00
C GLY A 188 -23.29 -10.88 3.78
N GLN A 189 -22.59 -11.88 3.26
CA GLN A 189 -21.93 -11.78 1.94
C GLN A 189 -22.74 -12.59 0.92
N LYS A 190 -23.28 -11.94 -0.13
CA LYS A 190 -23.77 -12.67 -1.30
C LYS A 190 -22.60 -12.88 -2.26
N ARG A 191 -22.11 -14.12 -2.38
CA ARG A 191 -21.27 -14.53 -3.52
C ARG A 191 -22.12 -14.32 -4.78
N LYS A 192 -21.74 -13.40 -5.66
CA LYS A 192 -22.23 -13.43 -7.03
C LYS A 192 -21.59 -14.64 -7.69
N GLU A 193 -22.36 -15.68 -7.95
CA GLU A 193 -22.00 -16.65 -8.97
C GLU A 193 -22.08 -15.91 -10.31
N GLU A 194 -20.93 -15.63 -10.91
CA GLU A 194 -20.87 -15.16 -12.29
C GLU A 194 -21.24 -16.35 -13.19
N SER A 195 -22.51 -16.39 -13.61
CA SER A 195 -22.91 -17.19 -14.77
C SER A 195 -22.29 -16.56 -16.01
N GLY A 196 -21.28 -17.22 -16.58
CA GLY A 196 -20.70 -16.84 -17.86
C GLY A 196 -21.73 -16.91 -18.98
N SER A 197 -22.06 -15.73 -19.52
CA SER A 197 -22.66 -15.45 -20.84
C SER A 197 -22.62 -13.92 -20.87
N ASP A 198 -21.72 -13.26 -21.60
CA ASP A 198 -21.70 -13.24 -23.04
C ASP A 198 -20.29 -12.92 -23.55
N ALA A 199 -19.74 -13.85 -24.34
CA ALA A 199 -18.73 -13.56 -25.32
C ALA A 199 -19.43 -13.49 -26.68
N LEU A 200 -19.54 -12.28 -27.24
CA LEU A 200 -19.56 -12.00 -28.68
C LEU A 200 -18.86 -10.67 -28.94
#